data_AF-A0A6H1NL74-F1
#
_entry.id   AF-A0A6H1NL74-F1
#
_cell.length_a   1.000
_cell.length_b   1.000
_cell.length_c   1.000
_cell.angle_alpha   90.00
_cell.angle_beta   90.00
_cell.angle_gamma   90.00
#
_symmetry.space_group_name_H-M   'P 1'
#
loop_
_entity.id
_entity.type
_entity.pdbx_description
1 polymer ?
#
loop_
_entity_poly.entity_id
_entity_poly.type
_entity_poly.pdbx_seq_one_letter_code
_entity_poly.pdbx_strand_id
1 'polypeptide(L)'
;MQTRPVIDLARGVLMASFGLSADDAWSVLVEVSQHTNTKVHHVAEDLVGAVNGDPLPDPLRQQVSTAVAEVLGPHAPNHPSVEWCSPADRRSQAGGERSTLAMSDHRRDLSSDPL
;
A
#
# COMPACT_ATOMS: atom_id res chain seq x y z
N MET A 1 -6.52 15.25 -7.03
CA MET A 1 -6.40 13.91 -6.41
C MET A 1 -6.41 12.83 -7.50
N GLN A 2 -5.36 12.71 -8.32
CA GLN A 2 -5.32 11.77 -9.48
C GLN A 2 -4.02 10.94 -9.56
N THR A 3 -3.17 10.96 -8.53
CA THR A 3 -1.89 10.24 -8.54
C THR A 3 -2.00 8.75 -8.19
N ARG A 4 -3.08 8.33 -7.52
CA ARG A 4 -3.32 6.92 -7.17
C ARG A 4 -3.59 5.99 -8.38
N PRO A 5 -4.44 6.34 -9.36
CA PRO A 5 -4.76 5.43 -10.45
C PRO A 5 -3.56 5.05 -11.33
N VAL A 6 -2.62 5.97 -11.59
CA VAL A 6 -1.46 5.68 -12.44
C VAL A 6 -0.45 4.76 -11.75
N ILE A 7 -0.28 4.91 -10.43
CA ILE A 7 0.60 4.06 -9.63
C ILE A 7 0.08 2.63 -9.59
N ASP A 8 -1.23 2.45 -9.40
CA ASP A 8 -1.85 1.13 -9.39
C ASP A 8 -1.78 0.45 -10.78
N LEU A 9 -1.90 1.22 -11.86
CA LEU A 9 -1.72 0.72 -13.23
C LEU A 9 -0.27 0.29 -13.50
N ALA A 10 0.72 1.11 -13.13
CA ALA A 10 2.14 0.77 -13.28
C ALA A 10 2.49 -0.51 -12.50
N ARG A 11 1.92 -0.67 -11.30
CA ARG A 11 2.05 -1.89 -10.52
C ARG A 11 1.49 -3.10 -11.27
N GLY A 12 0.30 -2.98 -11.85
CA GLY A 12 -0.30 -4.02 -12.70
C GLY A 12 0.55 -4.38 -13.91
N VAL A 13 1.19 -3.40 -14.56
CA VAL A 13 2.12 -3.62 -15.66
C VAL A 13 3.32 -4.47 -15.21
N LEU A 14 3.92 -4.13 -14.06
CA LEU A 14 5.06 -4.88 -13.52
C LEU A 14 4.67 -6.33 -13.16
N MET A 15 3.48 -6.51 -12.58
CA MET A 15 2.94 -7.84 -12.28
C MET A 15 2.74 -8.66 -13.57
N ALA A 16 2.13 -8.08 -14.60
CA ALA A 16 1.84 -8.79 -15.85
C ALA A 16 3.10 -9.07 -16.69
N SER A 17 4.08 -8.17 -16.65
CA SER A 17 5.29 -8.27 -17.49
C SER A 17 6.35 -9.18 -16.89
N PHE A 18 6.50 -9.16 -15.56
CA PHE A 18 7.59 -9.82 -14.85
C PHE A 18 7.11 -10.91 -13.87
N GLY A 19 5.80 -11.13 -13.73
CA GLY A 19 5.24 -12.14 -12.81
C GLY A 19 5.39 -11.76 -11.34
N LEU A 20 5.57 -10.48 -11.03
CA LEU A 20 5.76 -9.97 -9.66
C LEU A 20 4.46 -10.02 -8.86
N SER A 21 4.58 -10.13 -7.53
CA SER A 21 3.47 -9.85 -6.64
C SER A 21 3.17 -8.34 -6.59
N ALA A 22 2.01 -7.96 -6.05
CA ALA A 22 1.63 -6.55 -5.91
C ALA A 22 2.56 -5.77 -4.96
N ASP A 23 3.19 -6.45 -4.00
CA ASP A 23 4.13 -5.84 -3.05
C ASP A 23 5.51 -5.69 -3.68
N ASP A 24 5.99 -6.72 -4.38
CA ASP A 24 7.23 -6.68 -5.14
C ASP A 24 7.21 -5.59 -6.20
N ALA A 25 6.12 -5.49 -6.96
CA ALA A 25 5.93 -4.43 -7.94
C ALA A 25 5.95 -3.03 -7.31
N TRP A 26 5.43 -2.88 -6.08
CA TRP A 26 5.51 -1.61 -5.36
C TRP A 26 6.94 -1.31 -4.89
N SER A 27 7.64 -2.32 -4.38
CA SER A 27 9.03 -2.21 -3.95
C SER A 27 9.93 -1.77 -5.10
N VAL A 28 9.77 -2.35 -6.30
CA VAL A 28 10.47 -1.92 -7.52
C VAL A 28 10.23 -0.43 -7.82
N LEU A 29 8.96 0.03 -7.79
CA LEU A 29 8.65 1.44 -8.05
C LEU A 29 9.30 2.38 -7.04
N VAL A 30 9.35 1.99 -5.77
CA VAL A 30 9.96 2.77 -4.68
C VAL A 30 11.48 2.77 -4.77
N GLU A 31 12.09 1.64 -5.12
CA GLU A 31 13.54 1.52 -5.31
C GLU A 31 14.03 2.37 -6.50
N VAL A 32 13.35 2.26 -7.63
CA VAL A 32 13.64 3.08 -8.82
C VAL A 32 13.47 4.57 -8.50
N SER A 33 12.39 4.94 -7.80
CA SER A 33 12.15 6.32 -7.36
C SER A 33 13.27 6.88 -6.48
N GLN A 34 13.81 6.06 -5.57
CA GLN A 34 14.93 6.45 -4.70
C GLN A 34 16.22 6.61 -5.52
N HIS A 35 16.52 5.69 -6.42
CA HIS A 35 17.71 5.72 -7.26
C HIS A 35 17.71 6.88 -8.26
N THR A 36 16.55 7.19 -8.86
CA THR A 36 16.44 8.28 -9.84
C THR A 36 16.10 9.63 -9.20
N ASN A 37 15.94 9.66 -7.88
CA ASN A 37 15.44 10.81 -7.11
C ASN A 37 14.15 11.42 -7.70
N THR A 38 13.35 10.60 -8.37
CA THR A 38 12.13 11.02 -9.04
C THR A 38 10.94 10.56 -8.23
N LYS A 39 9.89 11.37 -8.10
CA LYS A 39 8.69 10.98 -7.37
C LYS A 39 8.05 9.75 -8.02
N VAL A 40 7.64 8.76 -7.23
CA VAL A 40 7.00 7.50 -7.68
C VAL A 40 5.92 7.69 -8.73
N HIS A 41 5.09 8.74 -8.65
CA HIS A 41 4.06 8.99 -9.66
C HIS A 41 4.59 9.24 -11.08
N HIS A 42 5.78 9.84 -11.23
CA HIS A 42 6.39 10.11 -12.54
C HIS A 42 7.00 8.83 -13.09
N VAL A 43 7.65 8.04 -12.23
CA VAL A 43 8.12 6.69 -12.59
C VAL A 43 6.95 5.84 -13.08
N ALA A 44 5.79 5.92 -12.41
CA ALA A 44 4.59 5.21 -12.83
C ALA A 44 4.04 5.70 -14.17
N GLU A 45 3.98 7.02 -14.40
CA GLU A 45 3.57 7.63 -15.68
C GLU A 45 4.48 7.16 -16.83
N ASP A 46 5.79 7.25 -16.64
CA ASP A 46 6.78 6.85 -17.62
C ASP A 46 6.66 5.35 -17.93
N LEU A 47 6.51 4.51 -16.90
CA LEU A 47 6.38 3.07 -17.05
C LEU A 47 5.11 2.71 -17.84
N VAL A 48 3.97 3.34 -17.54
CA VAL A 48 2.72 3.13 -18.28
C VAL A 48 2.83 3.64 -19.71
N GLY A 49 3.45 4.80 -19.93
CA GLY A 49 3.74 5.32 -21.26
C GLY A 49 4.55 4.34 -22.10
N ALA A 50 5.55 3.69 -21.50
CA ALA A 50 6.38 2.72 -22.20
C ALA A 50 5.61 1.51 -22.73
N VAL A 51 4.58 1.04 -22.03
CA VAL A 51 3.70 -0.03 -22.52
C VAL A 51 2.82 0.44 -23.67
N ASN A 52 2.45 1.73 -23.67
CA ASN A 52 1.66 2.36 -24.73
C ASN A 52 2.49 2.75 -25.96
N GLY A 53 3.81 2.52 -25.94
CA GLY A 53 4.72 2.77 -27.05
C GLY A 53 5.56 4.05 -26.93
N ASP A 54 5.46 4.79 -25.82
CA ASP A 54 6.33 5.95 -25.57
C ASP A 54 7.76 5.51 -25.22
N PRO A 55 8.79 6.25 -25.65
CA PRO A 55 10.15 5.94 -25.30
C PRO A 55 10.41 6.27 -23.82
N LEU A 56 10.54 5.25 -22.98
CA LEU A 56 11.11 5.37 -21.64
C LEU A 56 12.56 5.90 -21.71
N PRO A 57 12.98 6.83 -20.84
CA PRO A 57 14.37 7.27 -20.75
C PRO A 57 15.31 6.09 -20.44
N ASP A 58 16.43 5.98 -21.15
CA ASP A 58 17.45 4.94 -20.94
C ASP A 58 17.88 4.73 -19.48
N PRO A 59 18.18 5.79 -18.68
CA PRO A 59 18.56 5.59 -17.29
C PRO A 59 17.42 4.95 -16.48
N LEU A 60 16.17 5.30 -16.77
CA LEU A 60 15.02 4.75 -16.07
C LEU A 60 14.78 3.28 -16.44
N ARG A 61 14.92 2.92 -17.72
CA ARG A 61 14.85 1.51 -18.17
C ARG A 61 15.85 0.64 -17.44
N GLN A 62 17.10 1.11 -17.34
CA GLN A 62 18.18 0.36 -16.71
C GLN A 62 17.89 0.17 -15.21
N GLN A 63 17.45 1.22 -14.52
CA GLN A 63 17.10 1.12 -13.10
C GLN A 63 15.92 0.16 -12.85
N VAL A 64 14.86 0.22 -13.67
CA VAL A 64 13.74 -0.73 -13.57
C VAL A 64 14.23 -2.16 -13.79
N SER A 65 15.08 -2.40 -14.79
CA SER A 65 15.62 -3.74 -15.04
C SER A 65 16.50 -4.26 -13.90
N THR A 66 17.30 -3.40 -13.28
CA THR A 66 18.12 -3.74 -12.11
C THR A 66 17.25 -4.08 -10.91
N ALA A 67 16.30 -3.20 -10.55
CA ALA A 67 15.40 -3.42 -9.42
C ALA A 67 14.58 -4.71 -9.58
N VAL A 68 14.07 -4.98 -10.79
CA VAL A 68 13.36 -6.24 -11.08
C VAL A 68 14.30 -7.45 -10.95
N ALA A 69 15.54 -7.35 -11.42
CA ALA A 69 16.52 -8.44 -11.29
C ALA A 69 16.93 -8.68 -9.83
N GLU A 70 16.99 -7.65 -8.99
CA GLU A 70 17.25 -7.77 -7.55
C GLU A 70 16.10 -8.48 -6.83
N VAL A 71 14.86 -8.09 -7.13
CA VAL A 71 13.64 -8.71 -6.58
C VAL A 71 13.47 -10.17 -7.02
N LEU A 72 13.82 -10.49 -8.28
CA LEU A 72 13.78 -11.86 -8.80
C LEU A 72 15.00 -12.71 -8.39
N GLY A 73 16.06 -12.09 -7.87
CA GLY A 73 17.25 -12.76 -7.37
C GLY A 73 17.02 -13.51 -6.05
N PRO A 74 18.00 -14.30 -5.57
CA PRO A 74 17.88 -15.03 -4.30
C PRO A 74 17.80 -14.13 -3.05
N HIS A 75 17.95 -12.80 -3.21
CA HIS A 75 17.74 -11.79 -2.18
C HIS A 75 16.33 -11.19 -2.28
N ALA A 76 15.29 -12.03 -2.29
CA ALA A 76 13.94 -11.52 -2.08
C ALA A 76 13.88 -10.88 -0.67
N PRO A 77 13.56 -9.58 -0.53
CA PRO A 77 13.20 -9.03 0.77
C PRO A 77 11.88 -9.70 1.17
N ASN A 78 12.04 -10.74 1.98
CA ASN A 78 11.02 -11.42 2.75
C ASN A 78 9.90 -10.47 3.19
N HIS A 79 8.76 -10.54 2.52
CA HIS A 79 7.49 -10.07 3.04
C HIS A 79 6.49 -11.24 3.07
N PRO A 80 5.90 -11.56 4.24
CA PRO A 80 4.76 -12.45 4.30
C PRO A 80 3.64 -11.81 3.47
N SER A 81 3.01 -12.60 2.60
CA SER A 81 1.84 -12.22 1.81
C SER A 81 0.82 -11.51 2.71
N VAL A 82 0.83 -10.18 2.74
CA VAL A 82 -0.22 -9.45 3.42
C VAL A 82 -1.46 -9.74 2.59
N GLU A 83 -2.36 -10.51 3.19
CA GLU A 83 -3.74 -10.63 2.78
C GLU A 83 -4.23 -9.23 2.42
N TRP A 84 -4.45 -9.01 1.12
CA TRP A 84 -5.06 -7.79 0.62
C TRP A 84 -6.46 -7.71 1.24
N CYS A 85 -6.56 -7.02 2.38
CA CYS A 85 -7.82 -6.65 2.95
C CYS A 85 -8.32 -5.47 2.11
N SER A 86 -9.19 -5.78 1.15
CA SER A 86 -9.80 -4.80 0.25
C SER A 86 -10.35 -3.62 1.06
N PRO A 87 -10.24 -2.36 0.58
CA PRO A 87 -10.75 -1.19 1.29
C PRO A 87 -12.27 -1.23 1.55
N ALA A 88 -13.00 -2.17 0.93
CA ALA A 88 -14.41 -2.46 1.21
C ALA A 88 -14.64 -3.20 2.54
N ASP A 89 -13.68 -3.98 3.04
CA ASP A 89 -13.84 -4.81 4.25
C ASP A 89 -13.84 -3.99 5.55
N ARG A 90 -13.16 -2.82 5.54
CA ARG A 90 -13.05 -1.94 6.72
C ARG A 90 -14.38 -1.40 7.23
N ARG A 91 -15.44 -1.40 6.40
CA ARG A 91 -16.78 -0.92 6.81
C ARG A 91 -17.60 -1.98 7.56
N SER A 92 -17.22 -3.25 7.55
CA SER A 92 -17.98 -4.33 8.21
C SER A 92 -17.64 -4.55 9.69
N GLN A 93 -16.56 -3.95 10.23
CA GLN A 93 -16.19 -4.10 11.65
C GLN A 93 -16.75 -3.01 12.59
N ALA A 94 -17.55 -2.07 12.08
CA ALA A 94 -18.26 -1.09 12.90
C ALA A 94 -19.74 -1.50 13.06
N GLY A 95 -19.99 -2.67 13.65
CA GLY A 95 -21.35 -3.24 13.69
C GLY A 95 -21.54 -4.39 14.67
N GLY A 96 -21.31 -4.14 15.96
CA GLY A 96 -21.58 -5.06 17.07
C GLY A 96 -20.64 -4.66 18.20
N GLU A 97 -21.07 -4.17 19.36
CA GLU A 97 -22.20 -4.55 20.18
C GLU A 97 -22.42 -3.40 21.18
N ARG A 98 -23.55 -2.69 21.09
CA ARG A 98 -24.05 -1.95 22.25
C ARG A 98 -24.79 -2.97 23.10
N SER A 99 -24.07 -3.62 24.00
CA SER A 99 -24.69 -4.33 25.12
C SER A 99 -25.50 -3.34 25.93
N THR A 100 -26.81 -3.38 25.70
CA THR A 100 -27.83 -2.85 26.59
C THR A 100 -27.77 -3.64 27.90
N LEU A 101 -27.29 -3.01 28.97
CA LEU A 101 -27.66 -3.42 30.32
C LEU A 101 -28.21 -2.19 31.04
N ALA A 102 -29.54 -2.13 31.04
CA ALA A 102 -30.31 -1.18 31.80
C ALA A 102 -30.26 -1.52 33.31
N MET A 103 -30.11 -0.47 34.11
CA MET A 103 -30.73 -0.24 35.42
C MET A 103 -30.50 -1.29 36.53
N SER A 104 -29.91 -0.85 37.65
CA SER A 104 -30.70 -0.67 38.88
C SER A 104 -30.00 0.19 39.91
N ASP A 105 -30.81 1.13 40.40
CA ASP A 105 -30.64 2.11 41.46
C ASP A 105 -30.45 1.44 42.84
N HIS A 106 -29.44 1.90 43.60
CA HIS A 106 -29.55 1.92 45.06
C HIS A 106 -28.77 3.09 45.68
N ARG A 107 -29.42 4.24 45.64
CA ARG A 107 -29.71 5.15 46.76
C ARG A 107 -28.90 4.99 48.08
N ARG A 108 -28.40 6.17 48.53
CA ARG A 108 -28.16 6.63 49.94
C ARG A 108 -26.98 5.99 50.68
N ASP A 109 -26.27 6.64 51.59
CA ASP A 109 -26.22 7.96 52.25
C ASP A 109 -24.94 7.92 53.11
N LEU A 110 -24.60 9.01 53.82
CA LEU A 110 -23.53 9.15 54.83
C LEU A 110 -22.16 9.49 54.22
N SER A 111 -21.43 10.52 54.65
CA SER A 111 -21.62 11.61 55.61
C SER A 111 -20.36 12.48 55.45
N SER A 112 -20.50 13.81 55.53
CA SER A 112 -19.68 14.76 56.31
C SER A 112 -18.15 14.54 56.43
N ASP A 113 -17.23 15.49 56.39
CA ASP A 113 -17.14 16.95 56.38
C ASP A 113 -15.61 17.25 56.32
N PRO A 114 -15.12 18.38 55.79
CA PRO A 114 -13.69 18.62 55.64
C PRO A 114 -13.07 19.38 56.82
N LEU A 115 -11.83 19.02 57.18
CA LEU A 115 -10.82 19.94 57.73
C LEU A 115 -9.44 19.59 57.16
#